data_AF-A0A7Y5GW05-F1
#
_entry.id   AF-A0A7Y5GW05-F1
#
_cell.length_a   1.000
_cell.length_b   1.000
_cell.length_c   1.000
_cell.angle_alpha   90.00
_cell.angle_beta   90.00
_cell.angle_gamma   90.00
#
_symmetry.space_group_name_H-M   'P 1'
#
loop_
_entity.id
_entity.type
_entity.pdbx_description
1 polymer ?
#
loop_
_entity_poly.entity_id
_entity_poly.type
_entity_poly.pdbx_seq_one_letter_code
_entity_poly.pdbx_strand_id
1 'polypeptide(L)'
;MGHDTHFLERLERLSAHHAEWALYIYRDPELVRLLLTAAKIPDNAQRIALSLDHPTDGPFVVVQRDGVFVTCLGVGMSTGSCPIIPRHILDAQVQRLDVLRTRKAVFEERLERHGSLVKLMKRIWEAGHRVSREEFVAASTMSPLIRDELWRQNLELTEKYIFLVQRLTAGQFDRRFARPTDHDLHDMRVLWNWAWRVGHNHTLASIDGVSTPMIETLVEQHPIDFDPTWTAVRIGLLSTVARSAWAVAQHGKLFLWGAKQRMTRALEAPSRYYSAMVCLLAIGVRHPKLQGEIAKAFEKCSLDKVPLNDQQKEIQMFSVKYVKTFMRLPPNALEEVLEEQRSYIHTYWPGIQEVFATPKDIPMDLMPTLLANQQDNLYSYDSYGGIPLMGSLPHCVRQGAELLYFTEKDIARFTTPWTPVMTIEALLLPFVDRYGVKRPVVNAQKKVGRNEQCPCNSGKKYKTCCLK
;
A
#
# COMPACT_ATOMS: atom_id res chain seq x y z
N MET A 1 4.30 49.96 13.17
CA MET A 1 5.64 50.26 13.69
C MET A 1 5.80 50.01 15.21
N GLY A 2 4.75 50.01 16.05
CA GLY A 2 4.90 49.73 17.49
C GLY A 2 4.81 48.25 17.93
N HIS A 3 4.19 47.37 17.13
CA HIS A 3 4.01 45.96 17.49
C HIS A 3 5.30 45.14 17.41
N ASP A 4 6.15 45.41 16.41
CA ASP A 4 7.34 44.59 16.12
C ASP A 4 8.47 44.86 17.12
N THR A 5 8.63 46.12 17.56
CA THR A 5 9.58 46.49 18.62
C THR A 5 9.20 45.81 19.94
N HIS A 6 7.91 45.81 20.29
CA HIS A 6 7.43 45.20 21.52
C HIS A 6 7.53 43.65 21.49
N PHE A 7 7.52 43.05 20.30
CA PHE A 7 7.77 41.63 20.11
C PHE A 7 9.24 41.25 20.34
N LEU A 8 10.18 42.01 19.76
CA LEU A 8 11.62 41.77 19.92
C LEU A 8 12.06 41.85 21.39
N GLU A 9 11.57 42.84 22.14
CA GLU A 9 11.83 42.96 23.59
C GLU A 9 11.30 41.76 24.39
N ARG A 10 10.19 41.13 23.94
CA ARG A 10 9.62 39.96 24.60
C ARG A 10 10.37 38.67 24.28
N LEU A 11 11.10 38.61 23.16
CA LEU A 11 11.96 37.48 22.81
C LEU A 11 13.17 37.35 23.74
N GLU A 12 13.63 38.43 24.35
CA GLU A 12 14.75 38.42 25.31
C GLU A 12 14.49 37.52 26.54
N ARG A 13 13.22 37.19 26.80
CA ARG A 13 12.81 36.27 27.88
C ARG A 13 13.02 34.79 27.54
N LEU A 14 13.39 34.49 26.29
CA LEU A 14 13.55 33.15 25.76
C LEU A 14 15.04 32.85 25.51
N SER A 15 15.40 31.56 25.56
CA SER A 15 16.69 31.12 25.02
C SER A 15 16.72 31.31 23.50
N ALA A 16 17.91 31.36 22.91
CA ALA A 16 18.08 31.54 21.46
C ALA A 16 17.24 30.53 20.64
N HIS A 17 17.27 29.24 21.02
CA HIS A 17 16.49 28.19 20.37
C HIS A 17 14.96 28.43 20.47
N HIS A 18 14.48 28.88 21.63
CA HIS A 18 13.05 29.17 21.83
C HIS A 18 12.62 30.47 21.13
N ALA A 19 13.52 31.44 20.99
CA ALA A 19 13.28 32.67 20.26
C ALA A 19 13.10 32.42 18.74
N GLU A 20 13.87 31.50 18.15
CA GLU A 20 13.69 31.07 16.76
C GLU A 20 12.30 30.47 16.53
N TRP A 21 11.83 29.63 17.44
CA TRP A 21 10.47 29.07 17.40
C TRP A 21 9.38 30.13 17.54
N ALA A 22 9.55 31.07 18.47
CA ALA A 22 8.62 32.19 18.62
C ALA A 22 8.59 33.07 17.36
N LEU A 23 9.74 33.29 16.72
CA LEU A 23 9.84 33.99 15.43
C LEU A 23 9.14 33.23 14.29
N TYR A 24 9.28 31.90 14.25
CA TYR A 24 8.60 31.06 13.27
C TYR A 24 7.07 31.19 13.39
N ILE A 25 6.55 31.07 14.61
CA ILE A 25 5.10 31.24 14.93
C ILE A 25 4.63 32.65 14.57
N TYR A 26 5.42 33.67 14.89
CA TYR A 26 5.08 35.07 14.61
C TYR A 26 5.05 35.39 13.11
N ARG A 27 5.93 34.78 12.31
CA ARG A 27 6.02 35.01 10.86
C ARG A 27 4.92 34.31 10.05
N ASP A 28 4.23 33.33 10.63
CA ASP A 28 3.27 32.49 9.92
C ASP A 28 1.92 32.41 10.67
N PRO A 29 1.15 33.51 10.71
CA PRO A 29 -0.13 33.56 11.42
C PRO A 29 -1.19 32.60 10.86
N GLU A 30 -1.11 32.22 9.58
CA GLU A 30 -2.00 31.19 9.01
C GLU A 30 -1.69 29.80 9.54
N LEU A 31 -0.41 29.43 9.68
CA LEU A 31 -0.01 28.22 10.39
C LEU A 31 -0.60 28.21 11.79
N VAL A 32 -0.47 29.30 12.55
CA VAL A 32 -1.01 29.38 13.91
C VAL A 32 -2.52 29.16 13.92
N ARG A 33 -3.28 29.76 13.00
CA ARG A 33 -4.74 29.53 12.88
C ARG A 33 -5.06 28.06 12.61
N LEU A 34 -4.31 27.41 11.72
CA LEU A 34 -4.49 25.99 11.41
C LEU A 34 -4.17 25.11 12.62
N LEU A 35 -3.09 25.40 13.34
CA LEU A 35 -2.70 24.71 14.58
C LEU A 35 -3.80 24.84 15.64
N LEU A 36 -4.34 26.05 15.83
CA LEU A 36 -5.38 26.31 16.81
C LEU A 36 -6.71 25.63 16.42
N THR A 37 -7.05 25.59 15.14
CA THR A 37 -8.25 24.88 14.66
C THR A 37 -8.14 23.36 14.86
N ALA A 38 -6.94 22.80 14.68
CA ALA A 38 -6.71 21.36 14.86
C ALA A 38 -6.64 20.95 16.35
N ALA A 39 -6.20 21.86 17.22
CA ALA A 39 -6.19 21.63 18.65
C ALA A 39 -7.63 21.70 19.20
N LYS A 40 -8.03 20.73 20.03
CA LYS A 40 -9.35 20.71 20.71
C LYS A 40 -9.41 21.75 21.83
N ILE A 41 -9.38 23.04 21.46
CA ILE A 41 -9.37 24.17 22.38
C ILE A 41 -10.81 24.49 22.83
N PRO A 42 -11.06 24.80 24.11
CA PRO A 42 -12.38 25.25 24.58
C PRO A 42 -12.92 26.46 23.81
N ASP A 43 -14.22 26.49 23.50
CA ASP A 43 -14.84 27.53 22.68
C ASP A 43 -14.81 28.94 23.29
N ASN A 44 -14.69 29.03 24.60
CA ASN A 44 -14.61 30.29 25.34
C ASN A 44 -13.18 30.83 25.50
N ALA A 45 -12.15 30.09 25.08
CA ALA A 45 -10.76 30.52 25.24
C ALA A 45 -10.39 31.60 24.21
N GLN A 46 -10.11 32.82 24.69
CA GLN A 46 -9.67 33.94 23.86
C GLN A 46 -8.14 33.98 23.64
N ARG A 47 -7.37 33.47 24.61
CA ARG A 47 -5.90 33.40 24.57
C ARG A 47 -5.46 31.98 24.85
N ILE A 48 -4.43 31.55 24.15
CA ILE A 48 -3.91 30.19 24.18
C ILE A 48 -2.40 30.27 24.35
N ALA A 49 -1.85 29.44 25.24
CA ALA A 49 -0.42 29.33 25.46
C ALA A 49 0.12 28.12 24.68
N LEU A 50 1.09 28.37 23.81
CA LEU A 50 1.83 27.38 23.05
C LEU A 50 3.11 27.06 23.82
N SER A 51 3.23 25.85 24.34
CA SER A 51 4.44 25.41 25.05
C SER A 51 5.58 25.19 24.07
N LEU A 52 6.73 25.82 24.32
CA LEU A 52 7.93 25.64 23.52
C LEU A 52 8.80 24.46 24.01
N ASP A 53 8.60 24.01 25.24
CA ASP A 53 9.36 22.92 25.86
C ASP A 53 8.52 22.18 26.92
N HIS A 54 8.56 22.61 28.19
CA HIS A 54 7.83 21.95 29.27
C HIS A 54 6.34 22.37 29.29
N PRO A 55 5.38 21.43 29.41
CA PRO A 55 3.95 21.73 29.35
C PRO A 55 3.44 22.54 30.54
N THR A 56 4.20 22.65 31.63
CA THR A 56 3.80 23.40 32.84
C THR A 56 4.73 24.58 33.13
N ASP A 57 6.04 24.40 32.96
CA ASP A 57 7.02 25.44 33.32
C ASP A 57 7.39 26.34 32.13
N GLY A 58 6.96 25.99 30.93
CA GLY A 58 7.25 26.75 29.72
C GLY A 58 8.67 26.54 29.19
N PRO A 59 9.20 27.48 28.41
CA PRO A 59 8.61 28.78 28.09
C PRO A 59 7.39 28.67 27.15
N PHE A 60 6.60 29.75 27.06
CA PHE A 60 5.36 29.78 26.28
C PHE A 60 5.29 30.96 25.31
N VAL A 61 4.66 30.74 24.17
CA VAL A 61 4.15 31.81 23.29
C VAL A 61 2.64 31.90 23.46
N VAL A 62 2.14 33.07 23.86
CA VAL A 62 0.71 33.32 24.00
C VAL A 62 0.19 33.98 22.72
N VAL A 63 -0.86 33.39 22.16
CA VAL A 63 -1.56 33.90 20.97
C VAL A 63 -3.05 34.07 21.25
N GLN A 64 -3.71 34.90 20.46
CA GLN A 64 -5.16 34.98 20.41
C GLN A 64 -5.75 33.80 19.62
N ARG A 65 -7.06 33.58 19.76
CA ARG A 65 -7.77 32.50 19.05
C ARG A 65 -7.68 32.60 17.53
N ASP A 66 -7.53 33.80 16.99
CA ASP A 66 -7.32 34.06 15.56
C ASP A 66 -5.84 34.03 15.16
N GLY A 67 -4.95 33.52 16.02
CA GLY A 67 -3.53 33.35 15.75
C GLY A 67 -2.68 34.60 15.91
N VAL A 68 -3.26 35.74 16.31
CA VAL A 68 -2.49 36.97 16.54
C VAL A 68 -1.58 36.81 17.75
N PHE A 69 -0.30 37.15 17.60
CA PHE A 69 0.68 37.09 18.68
C PHE A 69 0.32 38.05 19.83
N VAL A 70 0.40 37.55 21.07
CA VAL A 70 0.22 38.35 22.28
C VAL A 70 1.56 38.57 22.98
N THR A 71 2.21 37.52 23.52
CA THR A 71 3.45 37.67 24.31
C THR A 71 4.28 36.39 24.37
N CYS A 72 5.55 36.52 24.73
CA CYS A 72 6.38 35.41 25.20
C CYS A 72 6.44 35.41 26.74
N LEU A 73 6.42 34.22 27.31
CA LEU A 73 6.59 33.93 28.73
C LEU A 73 7.84 33.07 28.89
N GLY A 74 8.80 33.53 29.69
CA GLY A 74 10.01 32.77 30.03
C GLY A 74 9.71 31.55 30.91
N VAL A 75 10.73 30.75 31.19
CA VAL A 75 10.61 29.58 32.07
C VAL A 75 10.15 30.00 33.47
N GLY A 76 9.18 29.28 34.03
CA GLY A 76 8.58 29.53 35.35
C GLY A 76 7.55 30.67 35.38
N MET A 77 7.27 31.34 34.25
CA MET A 77 6.24 32.38 34.18
C MET A 77 4.85 31.78 33.98
N SER A 78 3.86 32.31 34.71
CA SER A 78 2.48 31.80 34.69
C SER A 78 1.73 32.12 33.39
N THR A 79 1.04 31.12 32.84
CA THR A 79 0.09 31.25 31.73
C THR A 79 -1.30 31.72 32.17
N GLY A 80 -1.52 31.89 33.48
CA GLY A 80 -2.82 32.23 34.06
C GLY A 80 -3.86 31.14 33.78
N SER A 81 -5.01 31.54 33.25
CA SER A 81 -6.10 30.64 32.85
C SER A 81 -6.05 30.20 31.38
N CYS A 82 -4.97 30.53 30.65
CA CYS A 82 -4.88 30.17 29.23
C CYS A 82 -4.76 28.65 29.08
N PRO A 83 -5.57 28.01 28.21
CA PRO A 83 -5.33 26.64 27.81
C PRO A 83 -3.93 26.48 27.21
N ILE A 84 -3.24 25.41 27.59
CA ILE A 84 -1.88 25.12 27.12
C ILE A 84 -1.96 24.06 26.03
N ILE A 85 -1.35 24.35 24.87
CA ILE A 85 -1.05 23.34 23.85
C ILE A 85 0.39 22.84 24.09
N PRO A 86 0.58 21.55 24.41
CA PRO A 86 1.90 20.98 24.66
C PRO A 86 2.78 20.98 23.40
N ARG A 87 4.10 21.08 23.60
CA ARG A 87 5.09 21.13 22.51
C ARG A 87 4.98 19.97 21.52
N HIS A 88 4.83 18.74 22.01
CA HIS A 88 4.71 17.56 21.15
C HIS A 88 3.47 17.59 20.23
N ILE A 89 2.39 18.27 20.63
CA ILE A 89 1.22 18.48 19.77
C ILE A 89 1.56 19.48 18.67
N LEU A 90 2.27 20.56 18.99
CA LEU A 90 2.71 21.56 18.01
C LEU A 90 3.63 20.94 16.97
N ASP A 91 4.66 20.21 17.40
CA ASP A 91 5.61 19.54 16.49
C ASP A 91 4.88 18.57 15.54
N ALA A 92 3.94 17.78 16.06
CA ALA A 92 3.15 16.86 15.25
C ALA A 92 2.29 17.57 14.19
N GLN A 93 1.72 18.73 14.51
CA GLN A 93 0.91 19.50 13.56
C GLN A 93 1.75 20.28 12.55
N VAL A 94 2.89 20.86 12.96
CA VAL A 94 3.84 21.53 12.05
C VAL A 94 4.36 20.53 11.03
N GLN A 95 4.79 19.34 11.47
CA GLN A 95 5.22 18.27 10.58
C GLN A 95 4.12 17.90 9.57
N ARG A 96 2.85 17.85 10.00
CA ARG A 96 1.73 17.58 9.11
C ARG A 96 1.52 18.70 8.09
N LEU A 97 1.67 19.97 8.48
CA LEU A 97 1.53 21.10 7.56
C LEU A 97 2.66 21.13 6.53
N ASP A 98 3.90 20.87 6.93
CA ASP A 98 5.05 20.85 6.01
C ASP A 98 4.89 19.77 4.93
N VAL A 99 4.36 18.60 5.31
CA VAL A 99 3.98 17.55 4.37
C VAL A 99 2.92 18.06 3.38
N LEU A 100 1.88 18.76 3.87
CA LEU A 100 0.84 19.32 3.00
C LEU A 100 1.37 20.42 2.06
N ARG A 101 2.26 21.29 2.56
CA ARG A 101 2.92 22.34 1.76
C ARG A 101 3.77 21.73 0.65
N THR A 102 4.55 20.69 0.99
CA THR A 102 5.37 19.94 0.02
C THR A 102 4.50 19.28 -1.05
N ARG A 103 3.42 18.59 -0.65
CA ARG A 103 2.47 17.96 -1.59
C ARG A 103 1.79 19.00 -2.49
N LYS A 104 1.41 20.17 -1.93
CA LYS A 104 0.81 21.27 -2.69
C LYS A 104 1.77 21.83 -3.74
N ALA A 105 3.03 22.08 -3.38
CA ALA A 105 4.04 22.59 -4.32
C ALA A 105 4.25 21.62 -5.50
N VAL A 106 4.39 20.32 -5.22
CA VAL A 106 4.50 19.29 -6.26
C VAL A 106 3.21 19.21 -7.09
N PHE A 107 2.04 19.36 -6.46
CA PHE A 107 0.77 19.38 -7.18
C PHE A 107 0.65 20.56 -8.16
N GLU A 108 1.03 21.77 -7.74
CA GLU A 108 1.01 22.97 -8.59
C GLU A 108 1.95 22.80 -9.80
N GLU A 109 3.19 22.38 -9.58
CA GLU A 109 4.15 22.07 -10.65
C GLU A 109 3.59 21.04 -11.65
N ARG A 110 2.89 20.00 -11.15
CA ARG A 110 2.35 18.93 -11.98
C ARG A 110 1.09 19.34 -12.73
N LEU A 111 0.27 20.19 -12.14
CA LEU A 111 -0.91 20.73 -12.80
C LEU A 111 -0.51 21.55 -14.03
N GLU A 112 0.58 22.32 -13.94
CA GLU A 112 1.16 23.04 -15.09
C GLU A 112 1.61 22.08 -16.20
N ARG A 113 2.32 20.99 -15.86
CA ARG A 113 2.80 20.01 -16.85
C ARG A 113 1.70 19.20 -17.52
N HIS A 114 0.73 18.70 -16.76
CA HIS A 114 -0.36 17.88 -17.31
C HIS A 114 -1.49 18.73 -17.91
N GLY A 115 -1.58 20.00 -17.53
CA GLY A 115 -2.58 20.97 -17.97
C GLY A 115 -3.95 20.81 -17.31
N SER A 116 -4.25 19.68 -16.64
CA SER A 116 -5.45 19.55 -15.81
C SER A 116 -5.37 18.40 -14.79
N LEU A 117 -6.11 18.55 -13.68
CA LEU A 117 -6.29 17.51 -12.67
C LEU A 117 -6.85 16.21 -13.26
N VAL A 118 -7.78 16.32 -14.21
CA VAL A 118 -8.41 15.17 -14.89
C VAL A 118 -7.35 14.30 -15.58
N LYS A 119 -6.35 14.91 -16.23
CA LYS A 119 -5.27 14.18 -16.90
C LYS A 119 -4.34 13.49 -15.90
N LEU A 120 -4.04 14.14 -14.77
CA LEU A 120 -3.24 13.54 -13.70
C LEU A 120 -3.96 12.32 -13.10
N MET A 121 -5.24 12.45 -12.75
CA MET A 121 -6.02 11.33 -12.20
C MET A 121 -6.16 10.18 -13.21
N LYS A 122 -6.37 10.49 -14.49
CA LYS A 122 -6.38 9.50 -15.57
C LYS A 122 -5.06 8.73 -15.64
N ARG A 123 -3.92 9.41 -15.49
CA ARG A 123 -2.61 8.76 -15.41
C ARG A 123 -2.51 7.78 -14.25
N ILE A 124 -2.93 8.15 -13.04
CA ILE A 124 -2.95 7.24 -11.87
C ILE A 124 -3.78 5.97 -12.15
N TRP A 125 -4.86 6.08 -12.91
CA TRP A 125 -5.75 4.95 -13.19
C TRP A 125 -5.35 4.07 -14.37
N GLU A 126 -4.65 4.63 -15.36
CA GLU A 126 -4.40 3.95 -16.65
C GLU A 126 -2.94 3.62 -16.92
N ALA A 127 -2.01 4.14 -16.12
CA ALA A 127 -0.58 3.89 -16.29
C ALA A 127 -0.14 2.49 -15.80
N GLY A 128 -1.00 1.78 -15.07
CA GLY A 128 -0.67 0.50 -14.46
C GLY A 128 0.55 0.65 -13.53
N HIS A 129 1.57 -0.19 -13.71
CA HIS A 129 2.81 -0.15 -12.93
C HIS A 129 3.71 1.07 -13.20
N ARG A 130 3.34 1.94 -14.15
CA ARG A 130 4.16 3.09 -14.59
C ARG A 130 3.64 4.43 -14.05
N VAL A 131 3.23 4.44 -12.78
CA VAL A 131 2.96 5.64 -12.00
C VAL A 131 4.24 6.05 -11.26
N SER A 132 4.71 7.26 -11.51
CA SER A 132 5.87 7.81 -10.81
C SER A 132 5.53 8.30 -9.40
N ARG A 133 6.55 8.43 -8.57
CA ARG A 133 6.47 9.01 -7.23
C ARG A 133 5.89 10.41 -7.28
N GLU A 134 6.35 11.21 -8.23
CA GLU A 134 5.94 12.59 -8.38
C GLU A 134 4.47 12.71 -8.81
N GLU A 135 4.01 11.86 -9.73
CA GLU A 135 2.57 11.76 -10.08
C GLU A 135 1.74 11.33 -8.86
N PHE A 136 2.20 10.33 -8.10
CA PHE A 136 1.51 9.87 -6.89
C PHE A 136 1.43 10.97 -5.82
N VAL A 137 2.55 11.63 -5.52
CA VAL A 137 2.62 12.72 -4.52
C VAL A 137 1.68 13.85 -4.91
N ALA A 138 1.67 14.27 -6.18
CA ALA A 138 0.73 15.28 -6.66
C ALA A 138 -0.74 14.84 -6.50
N ALA A 139 -1.07 13.60 -6.90
CA ALA A 139 -2.43 13.08 -6.75
C ALA A 139 -2.85 12.95 -5.27
N SER A 140 -1.90 12.71 -4.36
CA SER A 140 -2.17 12.56 -2.93
C SER A 140 -2.71 13.82 -2.26
N THR A 141 -2.45 15.00 -2.81
CA THR A 141 -3.04 16.28 -2.36
C THR A 141 -4.57 16.25 -2.40
N MET A 142 -5.16 15.48 -3.31
CA MET A 142 -6.60 15.34 -3.44
C MET A 142 -7.21 14.32 -2.47
N SER A 143 -6.39 13.49 -1.80
CA SER A 143 -6.88 12.38 -0.95
C SER A 143 -7.97 12.81 0.02
N PRO A 144 -7.85 13.92 0.80
CA PRO A 144 -8.90 14.32 1.73
C PRO A 144 -10.27 14.56 1.09
N LEU A 145 -10.31 14.95 -0.19
CA LEU A 145 -11.53 15.27 -0.93
C LEU A 145 -12.16 14.05 -1.60
N ILE A 146 -11.36 13.05 -1.98
CA ILE A 146 -11.82 11.92 -2.80
C ILE A 146 -11.70 10.56 -2.10
N ARG A 147 -11.23 10.50 -0.86
CA ARG A 147 -10.99 9.24 -0.13
C ARG A 147 -12.17 8.28 -0.12
N ASP A 148 -13.35 8.77 0.22
CA ASP A 148 -14.55 7.95 0.26
C ASP A 148 -14.90 7.38 -1.12
N GLU A 149 -14.68 8.18 -2.16
CA GLU A 149 -14.89 7.74 -3.53
C GLU A 149 -13.85 6.69 -3.94
N LEU A 150 -12.59 6.82 -3.53
CA LEU A 150 -11.55 5.80 -3.79
C LEU A 150 -11.91 4.45 -3.14
N TRP A 151 -12.47 4.46 -1.93
CA TRP A 151 -12.95 3.25 -1.27
C TRP A 151 -14.11 2.60 -2.01
N ARG A 152 -15.13 3.37 -2.41
CA ARG A 152 -16.26 2.86 -3.20
C ARG A 152 -15.81 2.29 -4.54
N GLN A 153 -14.93 3.00 -5.24
CA GLN A 153 -14.38 2.53 -6.50
C GLN A 153 -13.62 1.22 -6.33
N ASN A 154 -12.88 1.03 -5.25
CA ASN A 154 -12.16 -0.23 -5.03
C ASN A 154 -13.11 -1.42 -4.82
N LEU A 155 -14.25 -1.24 -4.17
CA LEU A 155 -15.27 -2.28 -4.05
C LEU A 155 -15.78 -2.69 -5.45
N GLU A 156 -16.25 -1.72 -6.23
CA GLU A 156 -16.78 -1.94 -7.57
C GLU A 156 -15.72 -2.53 -8.52
N LEU A 157 -14.49 -2.01 -8.45
CA LEU A 157 -13.38 -2.44 -9.30
C LEU A 157 -12.97 -3.90 -9.03
N THR A 158 -13.08 -4.34 -7.77
CA THR A 158 -12.77 -5.72 -7.39
C THR A 158 -13.74 -6.69 -8.05
N GLU A 159 -15.04 -6.39 -8.01
CA GLU A 159 -16.07 -7.22 -8.64
C GLU A 159 -15.90 -7.28 -10.17
N LYS A 160 -15.68 -6.12 -10.80
CA LYS A 160 -15.39 -6.03 -12.24
C LYS A 160 -14.13 -6.81 -12.62
N TYR A 161 -13.07 -6.72 -11.81
CA TYR A 161 -11.84 -7.48 -12.00
C TYR A 161 -12.12 -8.98 -12.02
N ILE A 162 -12.81 -9.51 -11.00
CA ILE A 162 -13.10 -10.94 -10.88
C ILE A 162 -13.92 -11.43 -12.07
N PHE A 163 -14.95 -10.69 -12.44
CA PHE A 163 -15.79 -11.02 -13.60
C PHE A 163 -14.97 -11.08 -14.90
N LEU A 164 -14.07 -10.10 -15.10
CA LEU A 164 -13.22 -10.05 -16.28
C LEU A 164 -12.22 -11.21 -16.33
N VAL A 165 -11.58 -11.53 -15.21
CA VAL A 165 -10.68 -12.70 -15.12
C VAL A 165 -11.43 -13.98 -15.44
N GLN A 166 -12.62 -14.19 -14.85
CA GLN A 166 -13.45 -15.36 -15.13
C GLN A 166 -13.80 -15.46 -16.62
N ARG A 167 -14.18 -14.35 -17.26
CA ARG A 167 -14.48 -14.32 -18.70
C ARG A 167 -13.26 -14.62 -19.58
N LEU A 168 -12.09 -14.09 -19.23
CA LEU A 168 -10.85 -14.30 -19.99
C LEU A 168 -10.33 -15.74 -19.83
N THR A 169 -10.55 -16.34 -18.66
CA THR A 169 -10.11 -17.70 -18.36
C THR A 169 -11.13 -18.78 -18.74
N ALA A 170 -12.39 -18.42 -18.98
CA ALA A 170 -13.43 -19.35 -19.37
C ALA A 170 -13.18 -19.97 -20.76
N GLY A 171 -12.86 -21.27 -20.78
CA GLY A 171 -12.85 -22.12 -21.98
C GLY A 171 -11.72 -21.83 -22.97
N GLN A 172 -11.02 -22.87 -23.43
CA GLN A 172 -9.98 -22.76 -24.47
C GLN A 172 -8.87 -21.73 -24.18
N PHE A 173 -8.53 -21.49 -22.90
CA PHE A 173 -7.52 -20.53 -22.46
C PHE A 173 -6.23 -20.59 -23.30
N ASP A 174 -5.63 -21.78 -23.41
CA ASP A 174 -4.38 -21.99 -24.15
C ASP A 174 -4.52 -21.60 -25.64
N ARG A 175 -5.65 -21.94 -26.27
CA ARG A 175 -5.91 -21.61 -27.67
C ARG A 175 -6.17 -20.12 -27.86
N ARG A 176 -6.90 -19.51 -26.93
CA ARG A 176 -7.25 -18.08 -26.97
C ARG A 176 -5.99 -17.22 -26.93
N PHE A 177 -5.09 -17.51 -26.00
CA PHE A 177 -3.88 -16.69 -25.82
C PHE A 177 -2.69 -17.15 -26.67
N ALA A 178 -2.81 -18.25 -27.41
CA ALA A 178 -1.92 -18.53 -28.54
C ALA A 178 -2.11 -17.51 -29.69
N ARG A 179 -3.32 -16.94 -29.85
CA ARG A 179 -3.67 -15.92 -30.85
C ARG A 179 -4.78 -15.00 -30.32
N PRO A 180 -4.47 -14.05 -29.42
CA PRO A 180 -5.47 -13.17 -28.83
C PRO A 180 -6.05 -12.22 -29.88
N THR A 181 -7.35 -11.92 -29.77
CA THR A 181 -8.01 -10.88 -30.58
C THR A 181 -7.68 -9.49 -30.06
N ASP A 182 -7.94 -8.43 -30.84
CA ASP A 182 -7.78 -7.04 -30.36
C ASP A 182 -8.63 -6.74 -29.12
N HIS A 183 -9.81 -7.35 -29.04
CA HIS A 183 -10.70 -7.26 -27.88
C HIS A 183 -10.08 -7.94 -26.64
N ASP A 184 -9.47 -9.11 -26.82
CA ASP A 184 -8.74 -9.78 -25.72
C ASP A 184 -7.54 -8.95 -25.29
N LEU A 185 -6.77 -8.38 -26.22
CA LEU A 185 -5.63 -7.50 -25.92
C LEU A 185 -6.06 -6.26 -25.13
N HIS A 186 -7.19 -5.64 -25.52
CA HIS A 186 -7.78 -4.53 -24.78
C HIS A 186 -8.18 -4.95 -23.36
N ASP A 187 -8.94 -6.04 -23.22
CA ASP A 187 -9.38 -6.57 -21.94
C ASP A 187 -8.20 -6.90 -21.00
N MET A 188 -7.13 -7.49 -21.54
CA MET A 188 -5.93 -7.82 -20.78
C MET A 188 -5.21 -6.57 -20.28
N ARG A 189 -5.21 -5.49 -21.06
CA ARG A 189 -4.64 -4.19 -20.65
C ARG A 189 -5.49 -3.54 -19.56
N VAL A 190 -6.81 -3.57 -19.73
CA VAL A 190 -7.75 -3.08 -18.71
C VAL A 190 -7.56 -3.84 -17.40
N LEU A 191 -7.46 -5.16 -17.46
CA LEU A 191 -7.24 -6.01 -16.29
C LEU A 191 -5.94 -5.67 -15.57
N TRP A 192 -4.84 -5.51 -16.32
CA TRP A 192 -3.56 -5.08 -15.77
C TRP A 192 -3.68 -3.74 -15.05
N ASN A 193 -4.24 -2.74 -15.72
CA ASN A 193 -4.41 -1.40 -15.16
C ASN A 193 -5.27 -1.42 -13.89
N TRP A 194 -6.34 -2.22 -13.86
CA TRP A 194 -7.19 -2.37 -12.68
C TRP A 194 -6.45 -2.99 -11.50
N ALA A 195 -5.65 -4.04 -11.72
CA ALA A 195 -4.87 -4.68 -10.65
C ALA A 195 -3.96 -3.67 -9.92
N TRP A 196 -3.28 -2.80 -10.67
CA TRP A 196 -2.42 -1.75 -10.14
C TRP A 196 -3.21 -0.59 -9.52
N ARG A 197 -4.28 -0.14 -10.19
CA ARG A 197 -5.16 0.93 -9.71
C ARG A 197 -5.71 0.64 -8.33
N VAL A 198 -6.11 -0.59 -8.04
CA VAL A 198 -6.57 -1.00 -6.70
C VAL A 198 -5.53 -0.67 -5.64
N GLY A 199 -4.25 -1.02 -5.89
CA GLY A 199 -3.15 -0.73 -4.99
C GLY A 199 -2.93 0.77 -4.81
N HIS A 200 -2.96 1.53 -5.90
CA HIS A 200 -2.82 3.00 -5.86
C HIS A 200 -3.95 3.68 -5.09
N ASN A 201 -5.19 3.25 -5.31
CA ASN A 201 -6.35 3.74 -4.61
C ASN A 201 -6.27 3.43 -3.10
N HIS A 202 -5.82 2.24 -2.70
CA HIS A 202 -5.61 1.92 -1.27
C HIS A 202 -4.58 2.86 -0.63
N THR A 203 -3.43 3.08 -1.29
CA THR A 203 -2.42 4.02 -0.77
C THR A 203 -2.93 5.45 -0.69
N LEU A 204 -3.63 5.94 -1.71
CA LEU A 204 -4.19 7.30 -1.73
C LEU A 204 -5.28 7.47 -0.66
N ALA A 205 -6.20 6.52 -0.55
CA ALA A 205 -7.31 6.58 0.41
C ALA A 205 -6.84 6.47 1.86
N SER A 206 -5.70 5.81 2.11
CA SER A 206 -5.16 5.61 3.45
C SER A 206 -4.04 6.59 3.82
N ILE A 207 -3.64 7.51 2.94
CA ILE A 207 -2.36 8.22 3.08
C ILE A 207 -2.17 8.97 4.41
N ASP A 208 -3.26 9.47 4.98
CA ASP A 208 -3.23 10.20 6.27
C ASP A 208 -3.75 9.38 7.45
N GLY A 209 -4.05 8.08 7.27
CA GLY A 209 -4.56 7.18 8.31
C GLY A 209 -5.93 7.55 8.90
N VAL A 210 -6.58 8.61 8.40
CA VAL A 210 -7.91 9.03 8.84
C VAL A 210 -8.99 8.05 8.37
N SER A 211 -9.77 7.55 9.32
CA SER A 211 -11.02 6.84 9.06
C SER A 211 -12.16 7.84 8.89
N THR A 212 -13.05 7.58 7.94
CA THR A 212 -14.29 8.34 7.72
C THR A 212 -15.50 7.57 8.26
N PRO A 213 -16.62 8.23 8.57
CA PRO A 213 -17.84 7.52 8.97
C PRO A 213 -18.29 6.47 7.95
N MET A 214 -18.03 6.72 6.65
CA MET A 214 -18.36 5.78 5.59
C MET A 214 -17.54 4.49 5.69
N ILE A 215 -16.21 4.57 5.83
CA ILE A 215 -15.38 3.35 5.93
C ILE A 215 -15.64 2.61 7.23
N GLU A 216 -15.87 3.33 8.34
CA GLU A 216 -16.24 2.73 9.63
C GLU A 216 -17.54 1.93 9.50
N THR A 217 -18.57 2.52 8.88
CA THR A 217 -19.84 1.83 8.60
C THR A 217 -19.65 0.58 7.75
N LEU A 218 -18.85 0.66 6.67
CA LEU A 218 -18.58 -0.49 5.79
C LEU A 218 -17.84 -1.61 6.52
N VAL A 219 -16.86 -1.26 7.35
CA VAL A 219 -16.15 -2.23 8.20
C VAL A 219 -17.11 -2.86 9.20
N GLU A 220 -18.01 -2.11 9.83
CA GLU A 220 -19.00 -2.66 10.76
C GLU A 220 -19.99 -3.61 10.07
N GLN A 221 -20.43 -3.29 8.84
CA GLN A 221 -21.39 -4.10 8.07
C GLN A 221 -20.75 -5.36 7.46
N HIS A 222 -19.49 -5.26 7.01
CA HIS A 222 -18.80 -6.33 6.29
C HIS A 222 -17.43 -6.66 6.90
N PRO A 223 -17.34 -6.90 8.21
CA PRO A 223 -16.06 -6.84 8.90
C PRO A 223 -15.08 -7.95 8.49
N ILE A 224 -15.55 -9.05 7.93
CA ILE A 224 -14.70 -10.17 7.47
C ILE A 224 -14.29 -9.99 6.00
N ASP A 225 -15.18 -9.42 5.19
CA ASP A 225 -15.07 -9.38 3.73
C ASP A 225 -14.72 -7.97 3.21
N PHE A 226 -14.40 -7.03 4.09
CA PHE A 226 -14.06 -5.65 3.75
C PHE A 226 -12.80 -5.15 4.45
N ASP A 227 -11.69 -5.18 3.71
CA ASP A 227 -10.47 -4.40 3.94
C ASP A 227 -9.55 -4.49 2.70
N PRO A 228 -8.57 -3.58 2.56
CA PRO A 228 -7.62 -3.58 1.46
C PRO A 228 -6.92 -4.92 1.15
N THR A 229 -6.57 -5.69 2.18
CA THR A 229 -5.81 -6.93 1.98
C THR A 229 -6.70 -8.04 1.44
N TRP A 230 -8.00 -8.03 1.77
CA TRP A 230 -8.95 -8.99 1.21
C TRP A 230 -8.99 -8.89 -0.31
N THR A 231 -9.18 -7.67 -0.79
CA THR A 231 -9.22 -7.33 -2.20
C THR A 231 -7.90 -7.70 -2.88
N ALA A 232 -6.77 -7.25 -2.31
CA ALA A 232 -5.47 -7.46 -2.94
C ALA A 232 -5.07 -8.93 -3.04
N VAL A 233 -5.34 -9.73 -2.01
CA VAL A 233 -5.04 -11.17 -2.02
C VAL A 233 -5.90 -11.91 -3.05
N ARG A 234 -7.11 -11.44 -3.36
CA ARG A 234 -7.92 -12.02 -4.45
C ARG A 234 -7.40 -11.66 -5.84
N ILE A 235 -6.77 -10.50 -5.99
CA ILE A 235 -6.05 -10.11 -7.22
C ILE A 235 -4.75 -10.92 -7.34
N GLY A 236 -4.04 -11.10 -6.22
CA GLY A 236 -2.83 -11.91 -6.11
C GLY A 236 -1.54 -11.20 -6.50
N LEU A 237 -1.60 -10.05 -7.17
CA LEU A 237 -0.41 -9.29 -7.58
C LEU A 237 0.35 -8.73 -6.35
N LEU A 238 1.64 -9.06 -6.23
CA LEU A 238 2.44 -8.72 -5.03
C LEU A 238 2.52 -7.21 -4.78
N SER A 239 2.66 -6.39 -5.82
CA SER A 239 2.65 -4.93 -5.72
C SER A 239 1.36 -4.38 -5.10
N THR A 240 0.21 -4.96 -5.45
CA THR A 240 -1.10 -4.60 -4.90
C THR A 240 -1.21 -5.05 -3.45
N VAL A 241 -0.70 -6.25 -3.11
CA VAL A 241 -0.69 -6.74 -1.72
C VAL A 241 0.19 -5.87 -0.83
N ALA A 242 1.39 -5.48 -1.28
CA ALA A 242 2.29 -4.59 -0.52
C ALA A 242 1.64 -3.23 -0.22
N ARG A 243 0.99 -2.61 -1.23
CA ARG A 243 0.27 -1.35 -1.06
C ARG A 243 -0.95 -1.47 -0.15
N SER A 244 -1.70 -2.57 -0.26
CA SER A 244 -2.82 -2.84 0.64
C SER A 244 -2.38 -3.09 2.08
N ALA A 245 -1.26 -3.78 2.28
CA ALA A 245 -0.67 -3.99 3.59
C ALA A 245 -0.26 -2.65 4.22
N TRP A 246 0.41 -1.80 3.44
CA TRP A 246 0.72 -0.43 3.85
C TRP A 246 -0.53 0.34 4.25
N ALA A 247 -1.61 0.23 3.46
CA ALA A 247 -2.88 0.92 3.69
C ALA A 247 -3.56 0.48 5.00
N VAL A 248 -3.74 -0.83 5.26
CA VAL A 248 -4.36 -1.29 6.52
C VAL A 248 -3.55 -0.89 7.75
N ALA A 249 -2.22 -0.84 7.64
CA ALA A 249 -1.35 -0.39 8.71
C ALA A 249 -1.54 1.10 9.05
N GLN A 250 -2.13 1.90 8.15
CA GLN A 250 -2.49 3.30 8.45
C GLN A 250 -3.65 3.42 9.42
N HIS A 251 -4.58 2.46 9.44
CA HIS A 251 -5.82 2.55 10.19
C HIS A 251 -5.83 1.76 11.52
N GLY A 252 -4.75 1.02 11.81
CA GLY A 252 -4.54 0.36 13.10
C GLY A 252 -5.67 -0.60 13.49
N LYS A 253 -6.46 -0.25 14.52
CA LYS A 253 -7.51 -1.12 15.06
C LYS A 253 -8.70 -1.32 14.12
N LEU A 254 -8.93 -0.43 13.15
CA LEU A 254 -10.12 -0.45 12.29
C LEU A 254 -10.34 -1.84 11.66
N PHE A 255 -9.30 -2.43 11.07
CA PHE A 255 -9.39 -3.72 10.38
C PHE A 255 -8.99 -4.93 11.24
N LEU A 256 -8.59 -4.71 12.51
CA LEU A 256 -8.01 -5.75 13.36
C LEU A 256 -9.01 -6.87 13.66
N TRP A 257 -10.25 -6.52 14.01
CA TRP A 257 -11.28 -7.51 14.33
C TRP A 257 -11.55 -8.42 13.12
N GLY A 258 -11.71 -7.82 11.93
CA GLY A 258 -11.95 -8.53 10.69
C GLY A 258 -10.84 -9.52 10.33
N ALA A 259 -9.60 -9.06 10.43
CA ALA A 259 -8.43 -9.88 10.21
C ALA A 259 -8.37 -11.07 11.19
N LYS A 260 -8.71 -10.86 12.48
CA LYS A 260 -8.78 -11.95 13.47
C LYS A 260 -9.86 -12.98 13.13
N GLN A 261 -11.04 -12.55 12.69
CA GLN A 261 -12.11 -13.47 12.28
C GLN A 261 -11.74 -14.26 11.03
N ARG A 262 -11.02 -13.67 10.07
CA ARG A 262 -10.49 -14.45 8.94
C ARG A 262 -9.42 -15.43 9.35
N MET A 263 -8.58 -15.09 10.34
CA MET A 263 -7.56 -16.00 10.86
C MET A 263 -8.20 -17.24 11.51
N THR A 264 -9.33 -17.08 12.23
CA THR A 264 -10.06 -18.23 12.80
C THR A 264 -10.76 -19.06 11.72
N ARG A 265 -11.18 -18.43 10.61
CA ARG A 265 -11.77 -19.07 9.43
C ARG A 265 -10.75 -19.43 8.34
N ALA A 266 -9.45 -19.41 8.67
CA ALA A 266 -8.38 -19.63 7.71
C ALA A 266 -8.48 -21.01 7.02
N LEU A 267 -9.08 -21.99 7.70
CA LEU A 267 -9.28 -23.35 7.19
C LEU A 267 -10.24 -23.43 5.99
N GLU A 268 -11.08 -22.42 5.78
CA GLU A 268 -12.12 -22.44 4.73
C GLU A 268 -11.57 -22.11 3.34
N ALA A 269 -10.50 -21.30 3.26
CA ALA A 269 -9.88 -20.95 1.97
C ALA A 269 -8.46 -20.37 2.18
N PRO A 270 -7.47 -20.73 1.34
CA PRO A 270 -6.12 -20.17 1.42
C PRO A 270 -6.06 -18.64 1.36
N SER A 271 -6.92 -17.99 0.57
CA SER A 271 -6.97 -16.51 0.52
C SER A 271 -7.39 -15.87 1.83
N ARG A 272 -8.22 -16.53 2.66
CA ARG A 272 -8.59 -16.01 3.99
C ARG A 272 -7.38 -15.99 4.91
N TYR A 273 -6.58 -17.06 4.88
CA TYR A 273 -5.33 -17.12 5.61
C TYR A 273 -4.36 -16.02 5.17
N TYR A 274 -4.05 -15.94 3.87
CA TYR A 274 -3.09 -14.96 3.36
C TYR A 274 -3.51 -13.52 3.67
N SER A 275 -4.79 -13.20 3.48
CA SER A 275 -5.29 -11.87 3.78
C SER A 275 -5.26 -11.54 5.28
N ALA A 276 -5.71 -12.46 6.13
CA ALA A 276 -5.63 -12.28 7.58
C ALA A 276 -4.18 -12.05 8.04
N MET A 277 -3.27 -12.86 7.53
CA MET A 277 -1.86 -12.82 7.86
C MET A 277 -1.21 -11.50 7.43
N VAL A 278 -1.37 -11.08 6.17
CA VAL A 278 -0.83 -9.81 5.65
C VAL A 278 -1.37 -8.64 6.46
N CYS A 279 -2.67 -8.62 6.76
CA CYS A 279 -3.31 -7.56 7.52
C CYS A 279 -2.78 -7.49 8.96
N LEU A 280 -2.76 -8.62 9.67
CA LEU A 280 -2.28 -8.69 11.05
C LEU A 280 -0.80 -8.34 11.16
N LEU A 281 0.05 -8.82 10.23
CA LEU A 281 1.48 -8.48 10.24
C LEU A 281 1.67 -6.98 10.01
N ALA A 282 1.01 -6.40 9.00
CA ALA A 282 1.14 -4.99 8.70
C ALA A 282 0.69 -4.09 9.87
N ILE A 283 -0.44 -4.43 10.52
CA ILE A 283 -0.88 -3.73 11.74
C ILE A 283 0.15 -3.90 12.85
N GLY A 284 0.66 -5.12 13.09
CA GLY A 284 1.61 -5.41 14.16
C GLY A 284 2.96 -4.72 14.00
N VAL A 285 3.42 -4.54 12.76
CA VAL A 285 4.66 -3.82 12.42
C VAL A 285 4.55 -2.35 12.81
N ARG A 286 3.39 -1.72 12.56
CA ARG A 286 3.19 -0.28 12.72
C ARG A 286 2.63 0.12 14.08
N HIS A 287 1.95 -0.80 14.76
CA HIS A 287 1.28 -0.55 16.04
C HIS A 287 1.80 -1.51 17.11
N PRO A 288 2.94 -1.22 17.76
CA PRO A 288 3.53 -2.08 18.79
C PRO A 288 2.56 -2.47 19.92
N LYS A 289 1.66 -1.54 20.30
CA LYS A 289 0.62 -1.77 21.34
C LYS A 289 -0.37 -2.88 20.97
N LEU A 290 -0.51 -3.23 19.69
CA LEU A 290 -1.43 -4.26 19.21
C LEU A 290 -0.75 -5.62 19.04
N GLN A 291 0.59 -5.70 19.17
CA GLN A 291 1.35 -6.92 18.90
C GLN A 291 0.94 -8.10 19.79
N GLY A 292 0.66 -7.86 21.07
CA GLY A 292 0.20 -8.90 21.98
C GLY A 292 -1.16 -9.49 21.60
N GLU A 293 -2.09 -8.67 21.12
CA GLU A 293 -3.40 -9.13 20.63
C GLU A 293 -3.26 -9.92 19.32
N ILE A 294 -2.38 -9.47 18.43
CA ILE A 294 -2.11 -10.11 17.15
C ILE A 294 -1.43 -11.47 17.35
N ALA A 295 -0.45 -11.56 18.24
CA ALA A 295 0.22 -12.82 18.58
C ALA A 295 -0.79 -13.89 19.04
N LYS A 296 -1.73 -13.51 19.90
CA LYS A 296 -2.83 -14.39 20.35
C LYS A 296 -3.74 -14.85 19.20
N ALA A 297 -3.91 -14.04 18.16
CA ALA A 297 -4.69 -14.44 16.99
C ALA A 297 -3.99 -15.53 16.17
N PHE A 298 -2.67 -15.44 16.02
CA PHE A 298 -1.87 -16.47 15.35
C PHE A 298 -1.76 -17.76 16.16
N GLU A 299 -1.67 -17.68 17.50
CA GLU A 299 -1.65 -18.87 18.37
C GLU A 299 -2.92 -19.72 18.28
N LYS A 300 -4.07 -19.09 18.02
CA LYS A 300 -5.36 -19.78 17.86
C LYS A 300 -5.52 -20.47 16.51
N CYS A 301 -4.66 -20.19 15.53
CA CYS A 301 -4.70 -20.82 14.23
C CYS A 301 -4.02 -22.20 14.30
N SER A 302 -4.81 -23.28 14.27
CA SER A 302 -4.29 -24.66 14.23
C SER A 302 -4.01 -25.04 12.77
N LEU A 303 -2.71 -25.13 12.43
CA LEU A 303 -2.22 -25.40 11.07
C LEU A 303 -2.49 -26.84 10.61
N ASP A 304 -2.65 -27.77 11.55
CA ASP A 304 -2.83 -29.21 11.27
C ASP A 304 -4.18 -29.54 10.61
N LYS A 305 -5.11 -28.58 10.54
CA LYS A 305 -6.50 -28.79 10.09
C LYS A 305 -6.82 -28.18 8.72
N VAL A 306 -5.86 -27.54 8.05
CA VAL A 306 -6.09 -26.96 6.72
C VAL A 306 -5.82 -28.02 5.64
N PRO A 307 -6.73 -28.25 4.68
CA PRO A 307 -6.47 -29.12 3.53
C PRO A 307 -5.57 -28.38 2.50
N LEU A 308 -4.35 -28.08 2.91
CA LEU A 308 -3.32 -27.50 2.05
C LEU A 308 -2.50 -28.60 1.38
N ASN A 309 -2.01 -28.31 0.18
CA ASN A 309 -0.92 -29.09 -0.39
C ASN A 309 0.37 -28.86 0.43
N ASP A 310 1.38 -29.71 0.26
CA ASP A 310 2.56 -29.67 1.13
C ASP A 310 3.36 -28.38 1.02
N GLN A 311 3.43 -27.78 -0.18
CA GLN A 311 4.04 -26.47 -0.41
C GLN A 311 3.30 -25.35 0.34
N GLN A 312 1.97 -25.36 0.29
CA GLN A 312 1.13 -24.41 1.01
C GLN A 312 1.29 -24.56 2.53
N LYS A 313 1.42 -25.80 3.05
CA LYS A 313 1.74 -26.03 4.46
C LYS A 313 3.11 -25.46 4.83
N GLU A 314 4.11 -25.65 3.98
CA GLU A 314 5.47 -25.13 4.20
C GLU A 314 5.49 -23.59 4.23
N ILE A 315 4.85 -22.93 3.26
CA ILE A 315 4.68 -21.46 3.22
C ILE A 315 3.94 -20.99 4.48
N GLN A 316 2.89 -21.70 4.89
CA GLN A 316 2.09 -21.35 6.07
C GLN A 316 2.88 -21.50 7.38
N MET A 317 3.64 -22.60 7.53
CA MET A 317 4.52 -22.85 8.67
C MET A 317 5.64 -21.82 8.73
N PHE A 318 6.28 -21.53 7.59
CA PHE A 318 7.28 -20.48 7.49
C PHE A 318 6.67 -19.14 7.90
N SER A 319 5.48 -18.81 7.42
CA SER A 319 4.82 -17.54 7.73
C SER A 319 4.45 -17.38 9.21
N VAL A 320 3.94 -18.44 9.86
CA VAL A 320 3.66 -18.41 11.31
C VAL A 320 4.96 -18.28 12.11
N LYS A 321 6.00 -19.04 11.74
CA LYS A 321 7.33 -18.91 12.35
C LYS A 321 7.86 -17.50 12.16
N TYR A 322 7.79 -16.97 10.95
CA TYR A 322 8.26 -15.65 10.58
C TYR A 322 7.53 -14.56 11.35
N VAL A 323 6.20 -14.59 11.45
CA VAL A 323 5.45 -13.60 12.24
C VAL A 323 5.80 -13.69 13.73
N LYS A 324 5.89 -14.89 14.30
CA LYS A 324 6.26 -15.07 15.71
C LYS A 324 7.68 -14.59 16.00
N THR A 325 8.61 -14.84 15.08
CA THR A 325 9.98 -14.35 15.16
C THR A 325 9.99 -12.83 15.01
N PHE A 326 9.45 -12.30 13.91
CA PHE A 326 9.44 -10.87 13.58
C PHE A 326 8.85 -9.99 14.67
N MET A 327 7.73 -10.39 15.27
CA MET A 327 7.08 -9.64 16.35
C MET A 327 7.90 -9.61 17.65
N ARG A 328 8.94 -10.45 17.75
CA ARG A 328 9.88 -10.55 18.87
C ARG A 328 11.29 -10.12 18.51
N LEU A 329 11.55 -9.82 17.23
CA LEU A 329 12.87 -9.47 16.74
C LEU A 329 13.27 -8.07 17.21
N PRO A 330 14.51 -7.89 17.72
CA PRO A 330 15.06 -6.56 17.94
C PRO A 330 15.21 -5.82 16.59
N PRO A 331 15.22 -4.48 16.58
CA PRO A 331 15.22 -3.67 15.35
C PRO A 331 16.30 -4.04 14.32
N ASN A 332 17.46 -4.52 14.77
CA ASN A 332 18.61 -4.92 13.94
C ASN A 332 18.38 -6.20 13.12
N ALA A 333 17.47 -7.08 13.53
CA ALA A 333 17.19 -8.31 12.77
C ALA A 333 16.37 -8.06 11.49
N LEU A 334 15.93 -6.82 11.26
CA LEU A 334 15.36 -6.41 9.97
C LEU A 334 16.44 -6.37 8.86
N GLU A 335 17.71 -6.12 9.21
CA GLU A 335 18.80 -6.02 8.23
C GLU A 335 19.12 -7.37 7.59
N GLU A 336 19.14 -8.45 8.38
CA GLU A 336 19.36 -9.82 7.88
C GLU A 336 18.27 -10.24 6.89
N VAL A 337 17.00 -9.99 7.23
CA VAL A 337 15.86 -10.22 6.34
C VAL A 337 16.03 -9.44 5.03
N LEU A 338 16.46 -8.18 5.11
CA LEU A 338 16.62 -7.34 3.92
C LEU A 338 17.79 -7.77 3.04
N GLU A 339 18.84 -8.37 3.60
CA GLU A 339 19.93 -8.97 2.83
C GLU A 339 19.46 -10.18 2.00
N GLU A 340 18.63 -11.04 2.60
CA GLU A 340 17.99 -12.14 1.88
C GLU A 340 17.08 -11.62 0.75
N GLN A 341 16.32 -10.54 1.02
CA GLN A 341 15.47 -9.92 0.00
C GLN A 341 16.28 -9.27 -1.13
N ARG A 342 17.44 -8.66 -0.85
CA ARG A 342 18.33 -8.13 -1.91
C ARG A 342 18.78 -9.23 -2.85
N SER A 343 19.14 -10.39 -2.30
CA SER A 343 19.54 -11.55 -3.08
C SER A 343 18.40 -12.07 -3.97
N TYR A 344 17.18 -12.13 -3.42
CA TYR A 344 15.98 -12.48 -4.20
C TYR A 344 15.74 -11.48 -5.34
N ILE A 345 15.70 -10.18 -5.05
CA ILE A 345 15.47 -9.15 -6.07
C ILE A 345 16.55 -9.21 -7.15
N HIS A 346 17.83 -9.32 -6.78
CA HIS A 346 18.93 -9.42 -7.74
C HIS A 346 18.82 -10.63 -8.66
N THR A 347 18.23 -11.72 -8.18
CA THR A 347 18.06 -12.96 -8.93
C THR A 347 16.87 -12.90 -9.90
N TYR A 348 15.74 -12.35 -9.44
CA TYR A 348 14.45 -12.50 -10.14
C TYR A 348 13.93 -11.21 -10.79
N TRP A 349 14.44 -10.03 -10.42
CA TRP A 349 13.97 -8.79 -11.03
C TRP A 349 14.55 -8.62 -12.45
N PRO A 350 13.70 -8.45 -13.49
CA PRO A 350 14.16 -8.30 -14.86
C PRO A 350 15.13 -7.11 -15.03
N GLY A 351 16.33 -7.37 -15.53
CA GLY A 351 17.34 -6.35 -15.84
C GLY A 351 18.06 -5.75 -14.62
N ILE A 352 17.80 -6.23 -13.40
CA ILE A 352 18.44 -5.67 -12.19
C ILE A 352 19.96 -5.87 -12.18
N GLN A 353 20.45 -6.95 -12.78
CA GLN A 353 21.86 -7.31 -12.82
C GLN A 353 22.66 -6.41 -13.77
N GLU A 354 21.99 -5.77 -14.73
CA GLU A 354 22.59 -4.75 -15.60
C GLU A 354 22.81 -3.43 -14.85
N VAL A 355 22.06 -3.23 -13.75
CA VAL A 355 22.07 -2.02 -12.93
C VAL A 355 22.97 -2.19 -11.71
N PHE A 356 22.95 -3.36 -11.08
CA PHE A 356 23.70 -3.69 -9.87
C PHE A 356 24.47 -5.00 -10.07
N ALA A 357 25.79 -4.95 -9.94
CA ALA A 357 26.65 -6.11 -10.18
C ALA A 357 26.38 -7.25 -9.19
N THR A 358 26.13 -6.90 -7.92
CA THR A 358 25.85 -7.85 -6.85
C THR A 358 24.60 -7.43 -6.05
N PRO A 359 23.98 -8.35 -5.29
CA PRO A 359 22.86 -8.01 -4.41
C PRO A 359 23.18 -6.87 -3.42
N LYS A 360 24.43 -6.80 -2.94
CA LYS A 360 24.88 -5.79 -1.96
C LYS A 360 24.92 -4.38 -2.52
N ASP A 361 25.02 -4.24 -3.85
CA ASP A 361 25.05 -2.96 -4.53
C ASP A 361 23.66 -2.33 -4.61
N ILE A 362 22.58 -3.08 -4.34
CA ILE A 362 21.21 -2.57 -4.27
C ILE A 362 21.08 -1.68 -3.02
N PRO A 363 20.78 -0.37 -3.19
CA PRO A 363 20.61 0.54 -2.06
C PRO A 363 19.41 0.13 -1.19
N MET A 364 19.61 0.17 0.12
CA MET A 364 18.59 -0.23 1.10
C MET A 364 17.34 0.64 1.06
N ASP A 365 17.48 1.93 0.73
CA ASP A 365 16.40 2.88 0.57
C ASP A 365 15.57 2.66 -0.72
N LEU A 366 16.11 1.93 -1.71
CA LEU A 366 15.41 1.53 -2.92
C LEU A 366 14.54 0.28 -2.72
N MET A 367 14.82 -0.52 -1.68
CA MET A 367 14.12 -1.78 -1.40
C MET A 367 12.60 -1.64 -1.29
N PRO A 368 12.01 -0.68 -0.53
CA PRO A 368 10.55 -0.54 -0.46
C PRO A 368 9.93 -0.31 -1.84
N THR A 369 10.61 0.47 -2.68
CA THR A 369 10.15 0.76 -4.03
C THR A 369 10.19 -0.49 -4.91
N LEU A 370 11.30 -1.22 -4.93
CA LEU A 370 11.40 -2.47 -5.71
C LEU A 370 10.36 -3.49 -5.25
N LEU A 371 10.21 -3.68 -3.94
CA LEU A 371 9.24 -4.61 -3.35
C LEU A 371 7.78 -4.22 -3.66
N ALA A 372 7.45 -2.95 -3.57
CA ALA A 372 6.11 -2.46 -3.89
C ALA A 372 5.80 -2.45 -5.40
N ASN A 373 6.78 -2.72 -6.27
CA ASN A 373 6.61 -2.77 -7.72
C ASN A 373 6.89 -4.14 -8.33
N GLN A 374 6.97 -5.19 -7.50
CA GLN A 374 7.04 -6.58 -7.96
C GLN A 374 5.81 -6.97 -8.77
N GLN A 375 6.05 -7.67 -9.87
CA GLN A 375 5.01 -8.06 -10.83
C GLN A 375 4.56 -9.52 -10.69
N ASP A 376 5.18 -10.27 -9.77
CA ASP A 376 4.82 -11.65 -9.49
C ASP A 376 3.44 -11.77 -8.84
N ASN A 377 2.90 -13.00 -8.87
CA ASN A 377 1.67 -13.36 -8.21
C ASN A 377 1.93 -14.22 -6.97
N LEU A 378 1.21 -13.90 -5.89
CA LEU A 378 1.18 -14.64 -4.62
C LEU A 378 0.91 -16.14 -4.78
N TYR A 379 0.23 -16.56 -5.85
CA TYR A 379 -0.18 -17.95 -6.10
C TYR A 379 0.57 -18.66 -7.23
N SER A 380 1.58 -18.02 -7.82
CA SER A 380 2.36 -18.66 -8.88
C SER A 380 3.18 -19.83 -8.31
N TYR A 381 3.13 -21.00 -8.98
CA TYR A 381 3.72 -22.26 -8.49
C TYR A 381 5.25 -22.28 -8.50
N ASP A 382 5.85 -21.61 -9.49
CA ASP A 382 7.31 -21.58 -9.69
C ASP A 382 7.99 -20.48 -8.88
N SER A 383 7.25 -19.47 -8.43
CA SER A 383 7.81 -18.43 -7.60
C SER A 383 7.55 -18.77 -6.14
N TYR A 384 8.61 -18.78 -5.36
CA TYR A 384 8.53 -18.66 -3.92
C TYR A 384 7.87 -17.33 -3.47
N GLY A 385 7.28 -16.51 -4.38
CA GLY A 385 6.95 -15.08 -4.24
C GLY A 385 6.06 -14.70 -3.05
N GLY A 386 5.30 -15.63 -2.48
CA GLY A 386 4.61 -15.41 -1.21
C GLY A 386 5.54 -15.24 0.00
N ILE A 387 6.68 -15.94 0.02
CA ILE A 387 7.68 -15.89 1.10
C ILE A 387 8.48 -14.57 1.09
N PRO A 388 9.04 -14.09 -0.04
CA PRO A 388 9.67 -12.78 -0.16
C PRO A 388 8.76 -11.63 0.25
N LEU A 389 7.48 -11.62 -0.19
CA LEU A 389 6.53 -10.60 0.24
C LEU A 389 6.38 -10.61 1.77
N MET A 390 6.22 -11.78 2.39
CA MET A 390 6.10 -11.87 3.85
C MET A 390 7.35 -11.38 4.59
N GLY A 391 8.53 -11.73 4.05
CA GLY A 391 9.81 -11.21 4.51
C GLY A 391 9.88 -9.68 4.48
N SER A 392 9.39 -9.10 3.38
CA SER A 392 9.62 -7.71 3.04
C SER A 392 8.55 -6.72 3.52
N LEU A 393 7.34 -7.21 3.81
CA LEU A 393 6.19 -6.42 4.26
C LEU A 393 6.51 -5.45 5.39
N PRO A 394 7.25 -5.85 6.45
CA PRO A 394 7.58 -4.92 7.52
C PRO A 394 8.37 -3.69 7.08
N HIS A 395 9.23 -3.84 6.07
CA HIS A 395 10.01 -2.74 5.54
C HIS A 395 9.13 -1.77 4.77
N CYS A 396 8.28 -2.27 3.86
CA CYS A 396 7.34 -1.43 3.10
C CYS A 396 6.37 -0.68 4.01
N VAL A 397 5.78 -1.36 4.99
CA VAL A 397 4.76 -0.80 5.90
C VAL A 397 5.28 0.36 6.76
N ARG A 398 6.58 0.41 7.03
CA ARG A 398 7.21 1.48 7.83
C ARG A 398 7.50 2.74 7.03
N GLN A 399 7.49 2.69 5.71
CA GLN A 399 7.85 3.83 4.86
C GLN A 399 6.71 4.82 4.66
N GLY A 400 7.06 6.01 4.17
CA GLY A 400 6.11 6.91 3.52
C GLY A 400 5.57 6.29 2.23
N ALA A 401 4.33 6.65 1.85
CA ALA A 401 3.67 6.08 0.68
C ALA A 401 4.42 6.36 -0.62
N GLU A 402 5.09 7.52 -0.71
CA GLU A 402 5.89 7.96 -1.85
C GLU A 402 7.08 7.03 -2.13
N LEU A 403 7.62 6.36 -1.11
CA LEU A 403 8.72 5.41 -1.26
C LEU A 403 8.26 4.05 -1.80
N LEU A 404 6.96 3.85 -2.03
CA LEU A 404 6.42 2.69 -2.74
C LEU A 404 6.40 2.90 -4.27
N TYR A 405 6.89 4.03 -4.76
CA TYR A 405 6.88 4.42 -6.17
C TYR A 405 8.27 4.84 -6.64
N PHE A 406 8.62 4.43 -7.87
CA PHE A 406 9.84 4.88 -8.53
C PHE A 406 9.75 6.36 -8.85
N THR A 407 10.86 7.08 -8.76
CA THR A 407 10.94 8.44 -9.31
C THR A 407 10.75 8.41 -10.83
N GLU A 408 10.40 9.54 -11.44
CA GLU A 408 10.35 9.64 -12.90
C GLU A 408 11.67 9.24 -13.58
N LYS A 409 12.81 9.50 -12.92
CA LYS A 409 14.13 9.13 -13.44
C LYS A 409 14.34 7.61 -13.40
N ASP A 410 13.85 6.95 -12.36
CA ASP A 410 14.06 5.53 -12.12
C ASP A 410 13.02 4.64 -12.80
N ILE A 411 11.81 5.16 -13.06
CA ILE A 411 10.71 4.33 -13.55
C ILE A 411 11.04 3.69 -14.90
N ALA A 412 11.70 4.40 -15.81
CA ALA A 412 12.11 3.86 -17.10
C ALA A 412 13.29 2.85 -16.98
N ARG A 413 14.07 2.95 -15.90
CA ARG A 413 15.20 2.05 -15.62
C ARG A 413 14.75 0.70 -15.08
N PHE A 414 13.72 0.69 -14.25
CA PHE A 414 13.27 -0.52 -13.54
C PHE A 414 11.95 -1.10 -14.05
N THR A 415 11.28 -0.44 -15.00
CA THR A 415 10.01 -0.94 -15.56
C THR A 415 10.05 -1.01 -17.08
N THR A 416 9.37 -2.02 -17.63
CA THR A 416 9.20 -2.19 -19.08
C THR A 416 7.80 -1.71 -19.51
N PRO A 417 7.59 -1.33 -20.78
CA PRO A 417 6.23 -1.15 -21.30
C PRO A 417 5.37 -2.41 -21.08
N TRP A 418 4.08 -2.21 -20.82
CA TRP A 418 3.14 -3.32 -20.69
C TRP A 418 3.15 -4.19 -21.96
N THR A 419 3.18 -5.51 -21.77
CA THR A 419 2.92 -6.51 -22.80
C THR A 419 1.79 -7.44 -22.35
N PRO A 420 1.06 -8.07 -23.29
CA PRO A 420 0.00 -9.02 -22.94
C PRO A 420 0.50 -10.19 -22.08
N VAL A 421 1.76 -10.60 -22.27
CA VAL A 421 2.41 -11.68 -21.51
C VAL A 421 2.40 -11.38 -20.02
N MET A 422 2.64 -10.13 -19.61
CA MET A 422 2.60 -9.72 -18.20
C MET A 422 1.22 -9.99 -17.57
N THR A 423 0.13 -9.72 -18.29
CA THR A 423 -1.22 -10.04 -17.81
C THR A 423 -1.46 -11.55 -17.73
N ILE A 424 -0.97 -12.32 -18.72
CA ILE A 424 -1.12 -13.77 -18.76
C ILE A 424 -0.41 -14.39 -17.55
N GLU A 425 0.88 -14.10 -17.40
CA GLU A 425 1.75 -14.72 -16.39
C GLU A 425 1.41 -14.27 -14.98
N ALA A 426 1.18 -12.97 -14.77
CA ALA A 426 0.96 -12.44 -13.43
C ALA A 426 -0.49 -12.55 -12.95
N LEU A 427 -1.50 -12.58 -13.83
CA LEU A 427 -2.90 -12.48 -13.41
C LEU A 427 -3.77 -13.66 -13.86
N LEU A 428 -3.62 -14.13 -15.10
CA LEU A 428 -4.52 -15.14 -15.66
C LEU A 428 -4.09 -16.59 -15.37
N LEU A 429 -2.81 -16.92 -15.59
CA LEU A 429 -2.27 -18.26 -15.31
C LEU A 429 -2.42 -18.65 -13.83
N PRO A 430 -2.04 -17.80 -12.85
CA PRO A 430 -2.24 -18.13 -11.44
C PRO A 430 -3.71 -18.37 -11.09
N PHE A 431 -4.64 -17.67 -11.77
CA PHE A 431 -6.06 -17.89 -11.60
C PHE A 431 -6.50 -19.25 -12.16
N VAL A 432 -6.09 -19.60 -13.38
CA VAL A 432 -6.38 -20.90 -14.01
C VAL A 432 -5.87 -22.04 -13.14
N ASP A 433 -4.64 -21.93 -12.65
CA ASP A 433 -3.99 -22.99 -11.87
C ASP A 433 -4.62 -23.16 -10.49
N ARG A 434 -5.05 -22.06 -9.88
CA ARG A 434 -5.72 -22.08 -8.58
C ARG A 434 -7.14 -22.66 -8.65
N TYR A 435 -7.90 -22.31 -9.68
CA TYR A 435 -9.32 -22.67 -9.77
C TYR A 435 -9.59 -23.87 -10.68
N GLY A 436 -8.54 -24.50 -11.21
CA GLY A 436 -8.65 -25.74 -11.97
C GLY A 436 -9.51 -25.58 -13.22
N VAL A 437 -9.50 -24.40 -13.85
CA VAL A 437 -10.23 -24.19 -15.11
C VAL A 437 -9.64 -25.18 -16.10
N LYS A 438 -10.42 -26.19 -16.51
CA LYS A 438 -9.93 -27.34 -17.28
C LYS A 438 -9.19 -26.86 -18.52
N ARG A 439 -7.86 -26.96 -18.50
CA ARG A 439 -7.04 -26.85 -19.71
C ARG A 439 -7.48 -27.99 -20.65
N PRO A 440 -7.82 -27.71 -21.92
CA PRO A 440 -8.08 -28.78 -22.85
C PRO A 440 -6.83 -29.67 -22.92
N VAL A 441 -6.98 -30.98 -22.73
CA VAL A 441 -5.88 -31.94 -22.86
C VAL A 441 -5.32 -31.83 -24.27
N VAL A 442 -4.14 -31.22 -24.39
CA VAL A 442 -3.36 -31.24 -25.63
C VAL A 442 -2.82 -32.66 -25.75
N ASN A 443 -3.48 -33.48 -26.57
CA ASN A 443 -2.97 -34.82 -26.86
C ASN A 443 -1.60 -34.64 -27.55
N ALA A 444 -0.53 -35.13 -26.94
CA ALA A 444 0.83 -35.09 -27.50
C ALA A 444 0.91 -35.78 -28.88
N GLN A 445 -0.06 -36.64 -29.19
CA GLN A 445 -0.21 -37.28 -30.48
C GLN A 445 -1.17 -36.48 -31.36
N LYS A 446 -0.69 -36.07 -32.55
CA LYS A 446 -1.52 -35.49 -33.61
C LYS A 446 -2.66 -36.47 -33.91
N LYS A 447 -3.89 -36.13 -33.52
CA LYS A 447 -5.07 -36.93 -33.88
C LYS A 447 -5.16 -36.97 -35.40
N VAL A 448 -5.17 -38.18 -35.96
CA VAL A 448 -5.39 -38.38 -37.40
C VAL A 448 -6.71 -37.74 -37.78
N GLY A 449 -6.65 -36.79 -38.70
CA GLY A 449 -7.82 -36.08 -39.17
C GLY A 449 -8.83 -37.05 -39.80
N ARG A 450 -10.13 -36.81 -39.60
CA ARG A 450 -11.21 -37.69 -40.08
C ARG A 450 -11.12 -38.00 -41.59
N ASN A 451 -10.58 -37.07 -42.38
CA ASN A 451 -10.35 -37.22 -43.82
C ASN A 451 -8.89 -37.56 -44.21
N GLU A 452 -7.95 -37.61 -43.26
CA GLU A 452 -6.56 -38.03 -43.50
C GLU A 452 -6.49 -39.55 -43.76
N GLN A 453 -5.38 -39.98 -44.34
CA GLN A 453 -5.14 -41.40 -44.64
C GLN A 453 -5.03 -42.20 -43.34
N CYS A 454 -5.70 -43.35 -43.30
CA CYS A 454 -5.77 -44.16 -42.09
C CYS A 454 -4.39 -44.77 -41.77
N PRO A 455 -3.90 -44.67 -40.52
CA PRO A 455 -2.56 -45.13 -40.13
C PRO A 455 -2.38 -46.65 -40.17
N CYS A 456 -3.43 -47.44 -40.38
CA CYS A 456 -3.35 -48.88 -40.59
C CYS A 456 -2.93 -49.29 -42.02
N ASN A 457 -2.53 -48.33 -42.88
CA ASN A 457 -2.13 -48.54 -44.26
C ASN A 457 -3.18 -49.21 -45.17
N SER A 458 -4.47 -49.14 -44.81
CA SER A 458 -5.56 -49.69 -45.63
C SER A 458 -5.85 -48.93 -46.93
N GLY A 459 -5.17 -47.80 -47.16
CA GLY A 459 -5.43 -46.89 -48.28
C GLY A 459 -6.71 -46.07 -48.17
N LYS A 460 -7.51 -46.25 -47.12
CA LYS A 460 -8.80 -45.56 -46.91
C LYS A 460 -8.65 -44.34 -46.00
N LYS A 461 -9.60 -43.39 -46.07
CA LYS A 461 -9.69 -42.27 -45.09
C LYS A 461 -9.99 -42.81 -43.70
N TYR A 462 -9.44 -42.18 -42.65
CA TYR A 462 -9.59 -42.64 -41.27
C TYR A 462 -11.06 -42.87 -40.86
N LYS A 463 -11.98 -41.98 -41.28
CA LYS A 463 -13.42 -42.09 -41.02
C LYS A 463 -14.13 -43.33 -41.56
N THR A 464 -13.60 -43.92 -42.63
CA THR A 464 -14.19 -45.09 -43.30
C THR A 464 -13.45 -46.37 -42.96
N CYS A 465 -12.42 -46.31 -42.11
CA CYS A 465 -11.61 -47.45 -41.72
C CYS A 465 -11.63 -47.70 -40.21
N CYS A 466 -10.73 -47.06 -39.45
CA CYS A 466 -10.52 -47.35 -38.03
C CYS A 466 -11.34 -46.48 -37.06
N LEU A 467 -12.11 -45.49 -37.55
CA LEU A 467 -12.97 -44.63 -36.74
C LEU A 467 -14.43 -45.15 -36.63
N LYS A 468 -14.66 -46.45 -36.82
CA LYS A 468 -16.00 -47.03 -36.71
C LYS A 468 -16.46 -47.11 -35.27
#